data_AF-A0A7X2SY23-F1
#
_entry.id   AF-A0A7X2SY23-F1
#
_cell.length_a   1.000
_cell.length_b   1.000
_cell.length_c   1.000
_cell.angle_alpha   90.00
_cell.angle_beta   90.00
_cell.angle_gamma   90.00
#
_symmetry.space_group_name_H-M   'P 1'
#
loop_
_entity.id
_entity.type
_entity.pdbx_description
1 polymer ?
#
loop_
_entity_poly.entity_id
_entity_poly.type
_entity_poly.pdbx_seq_one_letter_code
_entity_poly.pdbx_strand_id
1 'polypeptide(L)'
;SGVATAVFRNASNGQAVIDQLQRQTGAQISIISQQQEAKLGFLSAKAALNDPAIRDEQLLVWDIGGGSMQMTAWRQQAGQPVADIFQGKLASVTLKNFILTVLKNSPEAKSPNPIGSWRQSVLRFVQFYAANEVSPQIKQDLASRRVIGIGGVHGFSIRNQLPGKPHRYSLTTLSQLSQQQVWKGDSELPGDYRATDVSNLLLVEGYMQALKINEVTIVEASLIQGVLLQ
;
A
#
# COMPACT_ATOMS: atom_id res chain seq x y z
N SER A 1 15.98 0.64 17.26
CA SER A 1 15.75 1.78 16.36
C SER A 1 14.45 1.57 15.60
N GLY A 2 13.79 2.65 15.16
CA GLY A 2 12.51 2.60 14.43
C GLY A 2 12.44 3.66 13.34
N VAL A 3 11.48 3.52 12.44
CA VAL A 3 11.23 4.48 11.36
C VAL A 3 9.82 5.05 11.47
N ALA A 4 9.69 6.34 11.24
CA ALA A 4 8.43 7.07 11.22
C ALA A 4 8.16 7.57 9.79
N THR A 5 6.95 7.33 9.27
CA THR A 5 6.65 7.55 7.84
C THR A 5 5.54 8.61 7.65
N ALA A 6 4.59 8.38 6.75
CA ALA A 6 3.68 9.41 6.23
C ALA A 6 2.92 10.20 7.29
N VAL A 7 2.44 9.56 8.35
CA VAL A 7 1.68 10.25 9.41
C VAL A 7 2.54 11.29 10.11
N PHE A 8 3.76 10.93 10.50
CA PHE A 8 4.69 11.84 11.18
C PHE A 8 5.30 12.87 10.23
N ARG A 9 5.54 12.49 8.96
CA ARG A 9 6.05 13.40 7.95
C ARG A 9 5.07 14.53 7.60
N ASN A 10 3.76 14.25 7.63
CA ASN A 10 2.74 15.22 7.24
C ASN A 10 2.17 16.03 8.41
N ALA A 11 2.27 15.54 9.65
CA ALA A 11 1.80 16.26 10.82
C ALA A 11 2.71 17.44 11.16
N SER A 12 2.13 18.62 11.37
CA SER A 12 2.89 19.84 11.74
C SER A 12 3.68 19.69 13.05
N ASN A 13 3.21 18.83 13.96
CA ASN A 13 3.85 18.48 15.21
C ASN A 13 4.55 17.10 15.18
N GLY A 14 4.73 16.50 14.00
CA GLY A 14 5.26 15.13 13.87
C GLY A 14 6.63 14.94 14.52
N GLN A 15 7.56 15.88 14.29
CA GLN A 15 8.89 15.85 14.92
C GLN A 15 8.81 15.93 16.44
N ALA A 16 7.98 16.83 16.98
CA ALA A 16 7.82 16.99 18.43
C ALA A 16 7.28 15.70 19.09
N VAL A 17 6.36 15.00 18.43
CA VAL A 17 5.86 13.69 18.91
C VAL A 17 6.97 12.65 18.89
N ILE A 18 7.79 12.59 17.83
CA ILE A 18 8.94 11.69 17.76
C ILE A 18 9.94 12.00 18.88
N ASP A 19 10.31 13.26 19.09
CA ASP A 19 11.25 13.65 20.15
C ASP A 19 10.73 13.28 21.55
N GLN A 20 9.41 13.39 21.77
CA GLN A 20 8.78 12.94 23.01
C GLN A 20 8.88 11.42 23.16
N LEU A 21 8.56 10.65 22.13
CA LEU A 21 8.65 9.18 22.15
C LEU A 21 10.09 8.72 22.39
N GLN A 22 11.07 9.34 21.74
CA GLN A 22 12.49 9.02 21.93
C GLN A 22 12.92 9.29 23.39
N ARG A 23 12.53 10.44 23.97
CA ARG A 23 12.84 10.75 25.38
C ARG A 23 12.19 9.78 26.37
N GLN A 24 10.97 9.34 26.10
CA GLN A 24 10.24 8.43 27.01
C GLN A 24 10.71 6.98 26.90
N THR A 25 11.12 6.53 25.72
CA THR A 25 11.40 5.11 25.45
C THR A 25 12.88 4.79 25.31
N GLY A 26 13.74 5.79 25.09
CA GLY A 26 15.14 5.61 24.72
C GLY A 26 15.34 5.07 23.29
N ALA A 27 14.28 4.84 22.52
CA ALA A 27 14.38 4.32 21.17
C ALA A 27 14.86 5.42 20.20
N GLN A 28 15.82 5.10 19.34
CA GLN A 28 16.18 5.96 18.21
C GLN A 28 15.15 5.82 17.10
N ILE A 29 14.39 6.88 16.81
CA ILE A 29 13.32 6.89 15.80
C ILE A 29 13.56 8.01 14.80
N SER A 30 13.72 7.69 13.52
CA SER A 30 13.95 8.71 12.49
C SER A 30 12.72 8.84 11.58
N ILE A 31 12.31 10.08 11.30
CA ILE A 31 11.33 10.35 10.24
C ILE A 31 12.05 10.20 8.90
N ILE A 32 11.57 9.28 8.06
CA ILE A 32 12.16 9.02 6.75
C ILE A 32 11.34 9.64 5.63
N SER A 33 12.04 10.04 4.56
CA SER A 33 11.40 10.43 3.31
C SER A 33 10.65 9.25 2.69
N GLN A 34 9.64 9.55 1.88
CA GLN A 34 8.90 8.51 1.16
C GLN A 34 9.79 7.74 0.18
N GLN A 35 10.85 8.35 -0.36
CA GLN A 35 11.84 7.68 -1.19
C GLN A 35 12.69 6.68 -0.38
N GLN A 36 13.08 7.02 0.85
CA GLN A 36 13.78 6.10 1.74
C GLN A 36 12.87 4.93 2.15
N GLU A 37 11.60 5.20 2.46
CA GLU A 37 10.57 4.19 2.74
C GLU A 37 10.44 3.21 1.58
N ALA A 38 10.37 3.71 0.34
CA ALA A 38 10.29 2.90 -0.88
C ALA A 38 11.50 1.95 -1.04
N LYS A 39 12.72 2.46 -0.87
CA LYS A 39 13.96 1.67 -0.98
C LYS A 39 14.05 0.61 0.13
N LEU A 40 13.72 0.97 1.37
CA LEU A 40 13.68 0.07 2.51
C LEU A 40 12.63 -1.03 2.34
N GLY A 41 11.43 -0.67 1.87
CA GLY A 41 10.37 -1.61 1.56
C GLY A 41 10.79 -2.61 0.50
N PHE A 42 11.49 -2.17 -0.55
CA PHE A 42 12.03 -3.07 -1.57
C PHE A 42 13.02 -4.09 -1.00
N LEU A 43 14.02 -3.63 -0.23
CA LEU A 43 15.01 -4.51 0.40
C LEU A 43 14.35 -5.53 1.34
N SER A 44 13.39 -5.07 2.14
CA SER A 44 12.63 -5.92 3.08
C SER A 44 11.81 -6.98 2.33
N ALA A 45 11.14 -6.60 1.24
CA ALA A 45 10.37 -7.52 0.42
C ALA A 45 11.25 -8.59 -0.24
N LYS A 46 12.40 -8.19 -0.80
CA LYS A 46 13.35 -9.12 -1.40
C LYS A 46 13.90 -10.10 -0.38
N ALA A 47 14.29 -9.62 0.80
CA ALA A 47 14.78 -10.47 1.88
C ALA A 47 13.70 -11.48 2.34
N ALA A 48 12.44 -11.03 2.45
CA ALA A 48 11.32 -11.88 2.85
C ALA A 48 10.97 -12.97 1.82
N LEU A 49 11.33 -12.81 0.54
CA LEU A 49 11.16 -13.85 -0.47
C LEU A 49 12.12 -15.03 -0.26
N ASN A 50 13.23 -14.82 0.46
CA ASN A 50 14.23 -15.83 0.80
C ASN A 50 14.72 -16.65 -0.42
N ASP A 51 14.78 -16.00 -1.59
CA ASP A 51 15.21 -16.59 -2.86
C ASP A 51 16.50 -15.90 -3.31
N PRO A 52 17.67 -16.53 -3.14
CA PRO A 52 18.95 -15.92 -3.52
C PRO A 52 19.13 -15.78 -5.04
N ALA A 53 18.34 -16.49 -5.85
CA ALA A 53 18.41 -16.41 -7.31
C ALA A 53 17.59 -15.22 -7.87
N ILE A 54 16.73 -14.61 -7.05
CA ILE A 54 15.89 -13.50 -7.50
C ILE A 54 16.71 -12.22 -7.67
N ARG A 55 16.66 -11.67 -8.88
CA ARG A 55 17.34 -10.41 -9.21
C ARG A 55 16.40 -9.24 -9.00
N ASP A 56 16.95 -8.06 -8.69
CA ASP A 56 16.15 -6.87 -8.43
C ASP A 56 15.31 -6.47 -9.65
N GLU A 57 15.81 -6.72 -10.85
CA GLU A 57 15.15 -6.41 -12.11
C GLU A 57 13.89 -7.28 -12.35
N GLN A 58 13.72 -8.36 -11.60
CA GLN A 58 12.54 -9.24 -11.69
C GLN A 58 11.39 -8.77 -10.80
N LEU A 59 11.64 -7.83 -9.89
CA LEU A 59 10.71 -7.42 -8.86
C LEU A 59 10.20 -6.01 -9.08
N LEU A 60 8.91 -5.83 -8.80
CA LEU A 60 8.32 -4.55 -8.50
C LEU A 60 7.62 -4.66 -7.15
N VAL A 61 8.05 -3.85 -6.19
CA VAL A 61 7.50 -3.87 -4.83
C VAL A 61 6.45 -2.78 -4.71
N TRP A 62 5.23 -3.17 -4.34
CA TRP A 62 4.09 -2.31 -4.11
C TRP A 62 3.79 -2.27 -2.61
N ASP A 63 4.15 -1.17 -1.96
CA ASP A 63 3.91 -0.94 -0.54
C ASP A 63 2.72 0.00 -0.38
N ILE A 64 1.75 -0.39 0.45
CA ILE A 64 0.59 0.45 0.77
C ILE A 64 0.39 0.51 2.28
N GLY A 65 0.57 1.72 2.81
CA GLY A 65 0.28 2.06 4.18
C GLY A 65 -1.02 2.85 4.35
N GLY A 66 -1.15 3.50 5.50
CA GLY A 66 -2.30 4.35 5.82
C GLY A 66 -2.36 5.64 4.98
N GLY A 67 -1.24 6.37 4.94
CA GLY A 67 -1.19 7.73 4.36
C GLY A 67 -0.40 7.86 3.06
N SER A 68 0.26 6.79 2.61
CA SER A 68 1.04 6.78 1.37
C SER A 68 1.13 5.38 0.78
N MET A 69 1.52 5.32 -0.48
CA MET A 69 1.94 4.08 -1.14
C MET A 69 3.18 4.33 -1.98
N GLN A 70 3.92 3.27 -2.27
CA GLN A 70 5.08 3.31 -3.14
C GLN A 70 5.06 2.13 -4.10
N MET A 71 5.50 2.38 -5.35
CA MET A 71 5.88 1.31 -6.27
C MET A 71 7.36 1.50 -6.60
N THR A 72 8.15 0.47 -6.36
CA THR A 72 9.61 0.51 -6.49
C THR A 72 10.10 -0.59 -7.41
N ALA A 73 10.87 -0.19 -8.41
CA ALA A 73 11.56 -1.11 -9.30
C ALA A 73 13.01 -0.65 -9.44
N TRP A 74 13.94 -1.61 -9.44
CA TRP A 74 15.35 -1.34 -9.70
C TRP A 74 15.73 -1.79 -11.12
N ARG A 75 16.58 -1.02 -11.78
CA ARG A 75 17.12 -1.36 -13.09
C ARG A 75 18.58 -0.96 -13.20
N GLN A 76 19.29 -1.57 -14.13
CA GLN A 76 20.63 -1.15 -14.52
C GLN A 76 20.53 -0.05 -15.58
N GLN A 77 21.11 1.11 -15.33
CA GLN A 77 21.24 2.19 -16.29
C GLN A 77 22.69 2.67 -16.31
N ALA A 78 23.34 2.61 -17.48
CA ALA A 78 24.76 2.95 -17.63
C ALA A 78 25.69 2.23 -16.62
N GLY A 79 25.40 0.97 -16.31
CA GLY A 79 26.19 0.16 -15.37
C GLY A 79 25.99 0.51 -13.89
N GLN A 80 24.98 1.31 -13.55
CA GLN A 80 24.64 1.66 -12.18
C GLN A 80 23.19 1.26 -11.86
N PRO A 81 22.92 0.77 -10.64
CA PRO A 81 21.57 0.48 -10.18
C PRO A 81 20.82 1.80 -9.94
N VAL A 82 19.68 1.96 -10.61
CA VAL A 82 18.77 3.10 -10.46
C VAL A 82 17.41 2.59 -10.00
N ALA A 83 16.82 3.27 -9.01
CA ALA A 83 15.49 2.98 -8.51
C ALA A 83 14.47 3.93 -9.14
N ASP A 84 13.50 3.37 -9.87
CA ASP A 84 12.27 4.06 -10.22
C ASP A 84 11.28 3.94 -9.08
N ILE A 85 10.80 5.07 -8.60
CA ILE A 85 9.95 5.14 -7.42
C ILE A 85 8.74 6.02 -7.73
N PHE A 86 7.56 5.41 -7.74
CA PHE A 86 6.31 6.15 -7.64
C PHE A 86 6.02 6.46 -6.16
N GLN A 87 5.79 7.74 -5.83
CA GLN A 87 5.50 8.21 -4.48
C GLN A 87 4.02 8.62 -4.37
N GLY A 88 3.13 7.64 -4.22
CA GLY A 88 1.69 7.86 -4.19
C GLY A 88 1.18 8.41 -2.85
N LYS A 89 0.18 9.29 -2.92
CA LYS A 89 -0.54 9.83 -1.75
C LYS A 89 -1.92 9.21 -1.54
N LEU A 90 -2.48 8.59 -2.58
CA LEU A 90 -3.70 7.80 -2.46
C LEU A 90 -3.36 6.44 -1.85
N ALA A 91 -3.89 6.18 -0.66
CA ALA A 91 -3.56 5.06 0.21
C ALA A 91 -4.80 4.70 1.05
N SER A 92 -4.66 3.82 2.05
CA SER A 92 -5.80 3.27 2.79
C SER A 92 -6.69 4.35 3.44
N VAL A 93 -6.11 5.19 4.31
CA VAL A 93 -6.84 6.21 5.06
C VAL A 93 -7.21 7.39 4.16
N THR A 94 -6.36 7.74 3.19
CA THR A 94 -6.65 8.88 2.29
C THR A 94 -7.80 8.55 1.34
N LEU A 95 -7.91 7.32 0.82
CA LEU A 95 -9.09 6.92 0.06
C LEU A 95 -10.34 6.84 0.95
N LYS A 96 -10.23 6.27 2.15
CA LYS A 96 -11.33 6.26 3.14
C LYS A 96 -11.90 7.67 3.33
N ASN A 97 -11.03 8.64 3.61
CA ASN A 97 -11.42 10.03 3.84
C ASN A 97 -12.00 10.68 2.58
N PHE A 98 -11.47 10.38 1.39
CA PHE A 98 -12.07 10.83 0.13
C PHE A 98 -13.51 10.34 -0.01
N ILE A 99 -13.78 9.06 0.24
CA ILE A 99 -15.13 8.50 0.15
C ILE A 99 -16.07 9.20 1.14
N LEU A 100 -15.63 9.38 2.39
CA LEU A 100 -16.40 10.02 3.44
C LEU A 100 -16.73 11.48 3.11
N THR A 101 -15.73 12.26 2.74
CA THR A 101 -15.89 13.71 2.54
C THR A 101 -16.54 14.02 1.19
N VAL A 102 -16.08 13.38 0.11
CA VAL A 102 -16.45 13.77 -1.27
C VAL A 102 -17.66 13.00 -1.77
N LEU A 103 -17.76 11.70 -1.52
CA LEU A 103 -18.84 10.88 -2.06
C LEU A 103 -20.04 10.81 -1.13
N LYS A 104 -19.80 10.71 0.18
CA LYS A 104 -20.86 10.52 1.18
C LYS A 104 -21.26 11.79 1.92
N ASN A 105 -20.45 12.85 1.86
CA ASN A 105 -20.65 14.08 2.63
C ASN A 105 -20.83 13.81 4.14
N SER A 106 -19.99 12.93 4.69
CA SER A 106 -19.99 12.53 6.10
C SER A 106 -18.55 12.52 6.67
N PRO A 107 -17.88 13.69 6.72
CA PRO A 107 -16.47 13.78 7.13
C PRO A 107 -16.20 13.29 8.56
N GLU A 108 -17.20 13.38 9.45
CA GLU A 108 -17.08 12.95 10.86
C GLU A 108 -17.31 11.44 11.07
N ALA A 109 -17.78 10.72 10.03
CA ALA A 109 -18.00 9.29 10.15
C ALA A 109 -16.66 8.54 10.25
N LYS A 110 -16.60 7.52 11.10
CA LYS A 110 -15.37 6.76 11.33
C LYS A 110 -15.04 5.80 10.18
N SER A 111 -16.07 5.35 9.47
CA SER A 111 -16.01 4.32 8.44
C SER A 111 -16.90 4.67 7.24
N PRO A 112 -16.46 4.39 5.99
CA PRO A 112 -17.26 4.56 4.79
C PRO A 112 -18.19 3.36 4.56
N ASN A 113 -18.23 2.36 5.43
CA ASN A 113 -19.07 1.18 5.27
C ASN A 113 -20.54 1.46 5.64
N PRO A 114 -21.50 0.82 4.95
CA PRO A 114 -21.33 0.13 3.67
C PRO A 114 -21.03 1.12 2.54
N ILE A 115 -20.07 0.84 1.67
CA ILE A 115 -19.77 1.70 0.51
C ILE A 115 -20.92 1.65 -0.51
N GLY A 116 -21.51 0.46 -0.68
CA GLY A 116 -22.69 0.21 -1.49
C GLY A 116 -22.55 0.68 -2.95
N SER A 117 -23.57 1.39 -3.42
CA SER A 117 -23.68 1.88 -4.81
C SER A 117 -22.54 2.81 -5.25
N TRP A 118 -21.78 3.38 -4.31
CA TRP A 118 -20.61 4.22 -4.62
C TRP A 118 -19.43 3.44 -5.21
N ARG A 119 -19.44 2.09 -5.16
CA ARG A 119 -18.36 1.23 -5.66
C ARG A 119 -17.80 1.69 -7.02
N GLN A 120 -18.66 1.92 -8.01
CA GLN A 120 -18.21 2.27 -9.36
C GLN A 120 -17.60 3.67 -9.43
N SER A 121 -18.07 4.61 -8.63
CA SER A 121 -17.49 5.96 -8.54
C SER A 121 -16.11 5.91 -7.86
N VAL A 122 -15.96 5.10 -6.81
CA VAL A 122 -14.66 4.86 -6.17
C VAL A 122 -13.67 4.23 -7.14
N LEU A 123 -14.06 3.16 -7.85
CA LEU A 123 -13.18 2.50 -8.82
C LEU A 123 -12.77 3.46 -9.95
N ARG A 124 -13.70 4.24 -10.50
CA ARG A 124 -13.37 5.24 -11.54
C ARG A 124 -12.37 6.27 -11.03
N PHE A 125 -12.54 6.77 -9.81
CA PHE A 125 -11.59 7.70 -9.20
C PHE A 125 -10.20 7.06 -9.02
N VAL A 126 -10.14 5.87 -8.44
CA VAL A 126 -8.86 5.16 -8.21
C VAL A 126 -8.17 4.84 -9.53
N GLN A 127 -8.92 4.36 -10.53
CA GLN A 127 -8.38 4.05 -11.86
C GLN A 127 -7.85 5.31 -12.54
N PHE A 128 -8.59 6.41 -12.49
CA PHE A 128 -8.15 7.70 -13.03
C PHE A 128 -6.87 8.17 -12.35
N TYR A 129 -6.83 8.13 -11.02
CA TYR A 129 -5.64 8.51 -10.25
C TYR A 129 -4.43 7.65 -10.64
N ALA A 130 -4.57 6.31 -10.61
CA ALA A 130 -3.49 5.40 -10.98
C ALA A 130 -3.01 5.59 -12.43
N ALA A 131 -3.94 5.78 -13.37
CA ALA A 131 -3.61 5.98 -14.78
C ALA A 131 -2.88 7.30 -15.04
N ASN A 132 -3.10 8.35 -14.24
CA ASN A 132 -2.45 9.66 -14.45
C ASN A 132 -1.19 9.83 -13.61
N GLU A 133 -1.18 9.35 -12.36
CA GLU A 133 -0.12 9.65 -11.39
C GLU A 133 1.05 8.66 -11.44
N VAL A 134 0.79 7.39 -11.81
CA VAL A 134 1.87 6.39 -11.91
C VAL A 134 2.70 6.67 -13.15
N SER A 135 4.03 6.76 -12.97
CA SER A 135 4.94 7.12 -14.06
C SER A 135 4.92 6.10 -15.20
N PRO A 136 5.21 6.53 -16.44
CA PRO A 136 5.36 5.62 -17.57
C PRO A 136 6.38 4.51 -17.32
N GLN A 137 7.49 4.82 -16.64
CA GLN A 137 8.55 3.86 -16.29
C GLN A 137 8.03 2.73 -15.40
N ILE A 138 7.26 3.06 -14.35
CA ILE A 138 6.65 2.05 -13.47
C ILE A 138 5.60 1.23 -14.23
N LYS A 139 4.80 1.84 -15.11
CA LYS A 139 3.84 1.11 -15.96
C LYS A 139 4.52 0.11 -16.89
N GLN A 140 5.69 0.46 -17.44
CA GLN A 140 6.49 -0.46 -18.23
C GLN A 140 7.03 -1.62 -17.38
N ASP A 141 7.52 -1.34 -16.18
CA ASP A 141 8.02 -2.37 -15.26
C ASP A 141 6.92 -3.36 -14.84
N LEU A 142 5.68 -2.89 -14.62
CA LEU A 142 4.54 -3.74 -14.26
C LEU A 142 4.19 -4.78 -15.34
N ALA A 143 4.60 -4.57 -16.60
CA ALA A 143 4.28 -5.49 -17.70
C ALA A 143 5.16 -6.75 -17.71
N SER A 144 6.33 -6.72 -17.08
CA SER A 144 7.33 -7.81 -17.16
C SER A 144 7.81 -8.32 -15.80
N ARG A 145 7.55 -7.58 -14.72
CA ARG A 145 8.04 -7.91 -13.39
C ARG A 145 6.98 -8.58 -12.52
N ARG A 146 7.46 -9.37 -11.56
CA ARG A 146 6.61 -9.92 -10.51
C ARG A 146 6.26 -8.83 -9.51
N VAL A 147 4.97 -8.62 -9.28
CA VAL A 147 4.47 -7.63 -8.31
C VAL A 147 4.43 -8.25 -6.92
N ILE A 148 5.14 -7.62 -5.98
CA ILE A 148 5.24 -8.02 -4.58
C ILE A 148 4.53 -6.98 -3.72
N GLY A 149 3.41 -7.36 -3.10
CA GLY A 149 2.63 -6.53 -2.19
C GLY A 149 3.14 -6.63 -0.76
N ILE A 150 3.43 -5.49 -0.14
CA ILE A 150 3.83 -5.37 1.28
C ILE A 150 3.01 -4.31 2.01
N GLY A 151 3.21 -4.20 3.32
CA GLY A 151 2.52 -3.20 4.15
C GLY A 151 1.14 -3.65 4.64
N GLY A 152 0.52 -2.76 5.42
CA GLY A 152 -0.73 -3.02 6.15
C GLY A 152 -1.88 -3.48 5.26
N VAL A 153 -1.99 -2.87 4.07
CA VAL A 153 -3.10 -3.17 3.15
C VAL A 153 -2.94 -4.57 2.56
N HIS A 154 -1.80 -4.90 1.96
CA HIS A 154 -1.61 -6.22 1.35
C HIS A 154 -1.54 -7.34 2.40
N GLY A 155 -0.70 -7.16 3.42
CA GLY A 155 -0.39 -8.20 4.41
C GLY A 155 -1.50 -8.49 5.43
N PHE A 156 -2.34 -7.49 5.74
CA PHE A 156 -3.39 -7.62 6.75
C PHE A 156 -4.78 -7.39 6.16
N SER A 157 -5.04 -6.22 5.56
CA SER A 157 -6.40 -5.88 5.10
C SER A 157 -6.90 -6.81 3.99
N ILE A 158 -6.18 -6.94 2.87
CA ILE A 158 -6.59 -7.81 1.74
C ILE A 158 -6.47 -9.28 2.13
N ARG A 159 -5.31 -9.69 2.66
CA ARG A 159 -5.04 -11.10 3.00
C ARG A 159 -6.05 -11.69 3.98
N ASN A 160 -6.46 -10.96 5.01
CA ASN A 160 -7.37 -11.49 6.03
C ASN A 160 -8.82 -11.60 5.54
N GLN A 161 -9.18 -10.92 4.45
CA GLN A 161 -10.50 -11.03 3.82
C GLN A 161 -10.58 -12.20 2.82
N LEU A 162 -9.46 -12.80 2.46
CA LEU A 162 -9.38 -13.91 1.50
C LEU A 162 -9.40 -15.27 2.22
N PRO A 163 -10.17 -16.26 1.71
CA PRO A 163 -10.18 -17.61 2.28
C PRO A 163 -8.79 -18.23 2.33
N GLY A 164 -8.42 -18.81 3.48
CA GLY A 164 -7.11 -19.45 3.67
C GLY A 164 -5.92 -18.51 3.79
N LYS A 165 -6.13 -17.18 3.81
CA LYS A 165 -5.09 -16.15 3.98
C LYS A 165 -3.88 -16.36 3.05
N PRO A 166 -4.10 -16.45 1.72
CA PRO A 166 -3.08 -16.87 0.77
C PRO A 166 -1.93 -15.86 0.68
N HIS A 167 -0.77 -16.33 0.21
CA HIS A 167 0.39 -15.49 -0.10
C HIS A 167 0.31 -14.83 -1.49
N ARG A 168 -0.84 -14.92 -2.15
CA ARG A 168 -1.05 -14.46 -3.52
C ARG A 168 -2.53 -14.25 -3.77
N TYR A 169 -2.87 -13.25 -4.58
CA TYR A 169 -4.24 -13.05 -5.05
C TYR A 169 -4.26 -12.47 -6.46
N SER A 170 -5.35 -12.74 -7.18
CA SER A 170 -5.57 -12.26 -8.54
C SER A 170 -6.55 -11.09 -8.58
N LEU A 171 -6.52 -10.34 -9.69
CA LEU A 171 -7.51 -9.29 -9.96
C LEU A 171 -8.94 -9.85 -9.95
N THR A 172 -9.14 -11.02 -10.55
CA THR A 172 -10.45 -11.68 -10.64
C THR A 172 -11.00 -11.96 -9.25
N THR A 173 -10.19 -12.59 -8.38
CA THR A 173 -10.58 -12.89 -6.99
C THR A 173 -10.89 -11.61 -6.22
N LEU A 174 -10.06 -10.58 -6.37
CA LEU A 174 -10.24 -9.32 -5.67
C LEU A 174 -11.52 -8.58 -6.11
N SER A 175 -11.80 -8.56 -7.41
CA SER A 175 -13.01 -7.95 -7.98
C SER A 175 -14.28 -8.65 -7.51
N GLN A 176 -14.30 -9.99 -7.50
CA GLN A 176 -15.42 -10.77 -6.98
C GLN A 176 -15.66 -10.48 -5.49
N LEU A 177 -14.59 -10.47 -4.69
CA LEU A 177 -14.68 -10.18 -3.26
C LEU A 177 -15.19 -8.77 -3.00
N SER A 178 -14.67 -7.76 -3.70
CA SER A 178 -15.09 -6.37 -3.51
C SER A 178 -16.56 -6.16 -3.88
N GLN A 179 -17.09 -6.81 -4.92
CA GLN A 179 -18.50 -6.74 -5.31
C GLN A 179 -19.44 -7.22 -4.19
N GLN A 180 -19.01 -8.18 -3.38
CA GLN A 180 -19.78 -8.70 -2.25
C GLN A 180 -19.61 -7.83 -1.01
N GLN A 181 -18.36 -7.45 -0.69
CA GLN A 181 -18.01 -6.76 0.55
C GLN A 181 -18.55 -5.32 0.61
N VAL A 182 -18.79 -4.65 -0.53
CA VAL A 182 -19.26 -3.26 -0.54
C VAL A 182 -20.59 -3.03 0.17
N TRP A 183 -21.42 -4.06 0.31
CA TRP A 183 -22.73 -3.96 0.97
C TRP A 183 -22.67 -4.14 2.48
N LYS A 184 -21.53 -4.58 3.03
CA LYS A 184 -21.39 -4.87 4.46
C LYS A 184 -21.13 -3.62 5.28
N GLY A 185 -21.76 -3.54 6.44
CA GLY A 185 -21.43 -2.57 7.50
C GLY A 185 -20.28 -3.05 8.39
N ASP A 186 -19.80 -2.18 9.29
CA ASP A 186 -18.68 -2.48 10.19
C ASP A 186 -18.95 -3.69 11.11
N SER A 187 -20.21 -3.94 11.49
CA SER A 187 -20.60 -5.07 12.34
C SER A 187 -20.47 -6.44 11.64
N GLU A 188 -20.43 -6.45 10.32
CA GLU A 188 -20.32 -7.66 9.49
C GLU A 188 -18.88 -7.92 9.04
N LEU A 189 -17.94 -7.03 9.41
CA LEU A 189 -16.55 -7.07 9.02
C LEU A 189 -15.64 -7.38 10.23
N PRO A 190 -14.82 -8.43 10.15
CA PRO A 190 -13.94 -8.82 11.25
C PRO A 190 -12.65 -7.97 11.29
N GLY A 191 -11.99 -7.95 12.44
CA GLY A 191 -10.63 -7.40 12.58
C GLY A 191 -10.53 -5.87 12.67
N ASP A 192 -9.31 -5.40 12.97
CA ASP A 192 -9.07 -3.99 13.29
C ASP A 192 -9.07 -3.07 12.06
N TYR A 193 -8.97 -3.64 10.86
CA TYR A 193 -8.99 -2.90 9.60
C TYR A 193 -10.41 -2.64 9.06
N ARG A 194 -11.47 -3.08 9.76
CA ARG A 194 -12.86 -3.03 9.28
C ARG A 194 -13.27 -1.68 8.67
N ALA A 195 -12.85 -0.57 9.29
CA ALA A 195 -13.17 0.79 8.85
C ALA A 195 -12.50 1.21 7.53
N THR A 196 -11.57 0.40 7.01
CA THR A 196 -10.84 0.62 5.75
C THR A 196 -10.88 -0.57 4.81
N ASP A 197 -11.29 -1.75 5.27
CA ASP A 197 -11.15 -3.01 4.54
C ASP A 197 -11.82 -2.99 3.17
N VAL A 198 -13.06 -2.51 3.11
CA VAL A 198 -13.81 -2.44 1.85
C VAL A 198 -13.21 -1.38 0.92
N SER A 199 -12.84 -0.20 1.45
CA SER A 199 -12.17 0.82 0.64
C SER A 199 -10.80 0.35 0.13
N ASN A 200 -10.09 -0.47 0.90
CA ASN A 200 -8.80 -1.05 0.52
C ASN A 200 -8.95 -2.06 -0.62
N LEU A 201 -10.02 -2.88 -0.61
CA LEU A 201 -10.33 -3.74 -1.76
C LEU A 201 -10.50 -2.91 -3.04
N LEU A 202 -11.24 -1.80 -2.97
CA LEU A 202 -11.45 -0.92 -4.13
C LEU A 202 -10.20 -0.13 -4.53
N LEU A 203 -9.35 0.25 -3.57
CA LEU A 203 -8.05 0.85 -3.84
C LEU A 203 -7.19 -0.11 -4.66
N VAL A 204 -6.98 -1.32 -4.17
CA VAL A 204 -6.11 -2.30 -4.82
C VAL A 204 -6.70 -2.74 -6.15
N GLU A 205 -8.01 -3.01 -6.22
CA GLU A 205 -8.69 -3.37 -7.46
C GLU A 205 -8.56 -2.29 -8.54
N GLY A 206 -8.82 -1.02 -8.17
CA GLY A 206 -8.75 0.09 -9.13
C GLY A 206 -7.34 0.30 -9.69
N TYR A 207 -6.31 0.18 -8.85
CA TYR A 207 -4.91 0.20 -9.29
C TYR A 207 -4.59 -0.99 -10.20
N MET A 208 -5.00 -2.20 -9.82
CA MET A 208 -4.76 -3.40 -10.62
C MET A 208 -5.45 -3.32 -11.99
N GLN A 209 -6.68 -2.79 -12.05
CA GLN A 209 -7.40 -2.56 -13.31
C GLN A 209 -6.69 -1.53 -14.21
N ALA A 210 -6.37 -0.36 -13.66
CA ALA A 210 -5.76 0.73 -14.44
C ALA A 210 -4.35 0.37 -14.94
N LEU A 211 -3.60 -0.38 -14.15
CA LEU A 211 -2.20 -0.71 -14.44
C LEU A 211 -2.01 -2.12 -15.01
N LYS A 212 -3.10 -2.84 -15.27
CA LYS A 212 -3.11 -4.20 -15.83
C LYS A 212 -2.31 -5.22 -15.00
N ILE A 213 -2.38 -5.09 -13.67
CA ILE A 213 -1.76 -6.03 -12.73
C ILE A 213 -2.71 -7.20 -12.55
N ASN A 214 -2.32 -8.39 -13.01
CA ASN A 214 -3.17 -9.57 -12.93
C ASN A 214 -3.09 -10.27 -11.57
N GLU A 215 -1.95 -10.18 -10.90
CA GLU A 215 -1.65 -10.92 -9.68
C GLU A 215 -0.66 -10.15 -8.80
N VAL A 216 -0.79 -10.32 -7.48
CA VAL A 216 0.16 -9.82 -6.47
C VAL A 216 0.58 -10.97 -5.57
N THR A 217 1.89 -11.13 -5.37
CA THR A 217 2.45 -11.98 -4.29
C THR A 217 2.56 -11.16 -3.02
N ILE A 218 2.04 -11.65 -1.89
CA ILE A 218 2.16 -11.00 -0.59
C ILE A 218 3.38 -11.57 0.14
N VAL A 219 4.21 -10.68 0.70
CA VAL A 219 5.26 -11.06 1.65
C VAL A 219 5.13 -10.25 2.93
N GLU A 220 5.46 -10.87 4.06
CA GLU A 220 5.51 -10.21 5.35
C GLU A 220 6.87 -9.53 5.51
N ALA A 221 6.94 -8.28 5.08
CA ALA A 221 8.15 -7.46 5.15
C ALA A 221 7.99 -6.33 6.18
N SER A 222 8.99 -6.15 7.03
CA SER A 222 9.06 -5.02 7.96
C SER A 222 10.14 -4.04 7.52
N LEU A 223 9.85 -2.74 7.52
CA LEU A 223 10.84 -1.71 7.19
C LEU A 223 12.09 -1.78 8.10
N ILE A 224 11.95 -2.32 9.32
CA ILE A 224 13.08 -2.54 10.24
C ILE A 224 14.06 -3.56 9.65
N GLN A 225 13.58 -4.62 8.99
CA GLN A 225 14.45 -5.59 8.31
C GLN A 225 15.24 -4.89 7.20
N GLY A 226 14.60 -4.02 6.42
CA GLY A 226 15.29 -3.22 5.41
C GLY A 226 16.38 -2.34 6.00
N VAL A 227 16.16 -1.73 7.18
CA VAL A 227 17.17 -0.89 7.86
C VAL A 227 18.38 -1.72 8.29
N LEU A 228 18.18 -2.97 8.71
CA LEU A 228 19.27 -3.88 9.09
C LEU A 228 20.09 -4.39 7.90
N LEU A 229 19.58 -4.23 6.67
CA LEU A 229 20.19 -4.72 5.43
C LEU A 229 20.85 -3.61 4.59
N GLN A 230 20.77 -2.34 5.03
CA GLN A 230 21.41 -1.21 4.36
C GLN A 230 22.91 -1.18 4.54
#